data_AF-A0A0D2EYH1-F1
#
_entry.id   AF-A0A0D2EYH1-F1
#
_cell.length_a   1.000
_cell.length_b   1.000
_cell.length_c   1.000
_cell.angle_alpha   90.00
_cell.angle_beta   90.00
_cell.angle_gamma   90.00
#
_symmetry.space_group_name_H-M   'P 1'
#
loop_
_entity.id
_entity.type
_entity.pdbx_description
1 polymer ?
#
loop_
_entity_poly.entity_id
_entity_poly.type
_entity_poly.pdbx_seq_one_letter_code
_entity_poly.pdbx_strand_id
1 'polypeptide(L)'
;MRTGRLIELVEWRFGSASADIMEHLAALGFATACELEAHVLGDADSSKLMDKSRFRALLKQLITSNFILTPREAHFHAPFDSRLDAERYLRGHGMLQQGTAKKIKAEGDARVDAELGQRLDGKVSWPQVLHELEASSSRADILLSVDYSNLVLHIRNERVAENAEKIFGRLTAEVARAACLQLEDLDSRPLKLRLSDIPGESLQRLDIPQMSRSISISSEGRPAMSNGDSNENGWHAGGKLLNGHHENRVNGTSTDHQFIEYQLGVLAEGPFEFILRDSVAKSWIVDKSKLNSFLWDKEMLRLINESVSEPALRIVRMLADKGKLDERTMQDIGLLNAKELRKSLAQLQMKGLLELQEVPRDPQRQPKSTTFLYFYDPERVQKLFLDRLYKAMSRLYERLRLEREKLASTLSKVERSDVQGSEEEILSPGELQLLLRWRQKECWFMTEIHRIDASVAMLRDI
;
A
#
# COMPACT_ATOMS: atom_id res chain seq x y z
N MET A 1 9.41 -9.86 -7.47
CA MET A 1 8.75 -10.32 -6.23
C MET A 1 7.26 -10.01 -6.23
N ARG A 2 6.85 -8.78 -6.55
CA ARG A 2 5.45 -8.33 -6.45
C ARG A 2 4.52 -8.70 -7.61
N THR A 3 5.10 -9.24 -8.68
CA THR A 3 4.44 -9.48 -9.96
C THR A 3 3.17 -10.32 -9.84
N GLY A 4 3.21 -11.44 -9.10
CA GLY A 4 2.03 -12.31 -8.94
C GLY A 4 0.83 -11.57 -8.32
N ARG A 5 1.06 -10.83 -7.23
CA ARG A 5 0.00 -10.05 -6.57
C ARG A 5 -0.52 -8.89 -7.43
N LEU A 6 0.33 -8.30 -8.28
CA LEU A 6 -0.12 -7.31 -9.25
C LEU A 6 -1.01 -7.94 -10.33
N ILE A 7 -0.63 -9.12 -10.83
CA ILE A 7 -1.40 -9.87 -11.82
C ILE A 7 -2.77 -10.27 -11.22
N GLU A 8 -2.82 -10.78 -9.98
CA GLU A 8 -4.07 -11.07 -9.27
C GLU A 8 -4.96 -9.82 -9.15
N LEU A 9 -4.37 -8.65 -8.85
CA LEU A 9 -5.10 -7.39 -8.77
C LEU A 9 -5.66 -6.96 -10.15
N VAL A 10 -4.90 -7.17 -11.22
CA VAL A 10 -5.32 -6.88 -12.60
C VAL A 10 -6.42 -7.85 -13.03
N GLU A 11 -6.28 -9.14 -12.74
CA GLU A 11 -7.28 -10.17 -13.02
C GLU A 11 -8.60 -9.84 -12.35
N TRP A 12 -8.56 -9.46 -11.07
CA TRP A 12 -9.75 -9.08 -10.31
C TRP A 12 -10.44 -7.81 -10.87
N ARG A 13 -9.68 -6.83 -11.40
CA ARG A 13 -10.23 -5.58 -11.92
C ARG A 13 -10.69 -5.64 -13.38
N PHE A 14 -9.94 -6.33 -14.23
CA PHE A 14 -10.08 -6.27 -15.68
C PHE A 14 -10.27 -7.64 -16.35
N GLY A 15 -10.16 -8.73 -15.58
CA GLY A 15 -10.31 -10.10 -16.04
C GLY A 15 -8.99 -10.76 -16.45
N SER A 16 -9.05 -12.08 -16.67
CA SER A 16 -7.88 -12.92 -16.98
C SER A 16 -7.09 -12.46 -18.21
N ALA A 17 -7.78 -12.05 -19.28
CA ALA A 17 -7.11 -11.60 -20.50
C ALA A 17 -6.18 -10.39 -20.29
N SER A 18 -6.48 -9.49 -19.34
CA SER A 18 -5.59 -8.39 -18.96
C SER A 18 -4.43 -8.86 -18.09
N ALA A 19 -4.66 -9.85 -17.23
CA ALA A 19 -3.63 -10.49 -16.44
C ALA A 19 -2.60 -11.20 -17.32
N ASP A 20 -3.05 -11.89 -18.37
CA ASP A 20 -2.16 -12.55 -19.34
C ASP A 20 -1.21 -11.53 -20.02
N ILE A 21 -1.73 -10.36 -20.45
CA ILE A 21 -0.90 -9.29 -21.04
C ILE A 21 0.15 -8.80 -20.03
N MET A 22 -0.25 -8.60 -18.77
CA MET A 22 0.64 -8.14 -17.71
C MET A 22 1.67 -9.19 -17.32
N GLU A 23 1.33 -10.49 -17.37
CA GLU A 23 2.26 -11.59 -17.13
C GLU A 23 3.35 -11.63 -18.20
N HIS A 24 2.97 -11.55 -19.47
CA HIS A 24 3.91 -11.48 -20.58
C HIS A 24 4.81 -10.25 -20.49
N LEU A 25 4.24 -9.07 -20.22
CA LEU A 25 5.02 -7.84 -20.05
C LEU A 25 5.99 -7.94 -18.87
N ALA A 26 5.56 -8.54 -17.75
CA ALA A 26 6.41 -8.72 -16.59
C ALA A 26 7.55 -9.75 -16.83
N ALA A 27 7.29 -10.79 -17.62
CA ALA A 27 8.28 -11.79 -18.00
C ALA A 27 9.35 -11.21 -18.95
N LEU A 28 8.94 -10.35 -19.89
CA LEU A 28 9.86 -9.63 -20.79
C LEU A 28 10.62 -8.51 -20.05
N GLY A 29 10.03 -7.95 -18.99
CA GLY A 29 10.57 -6.83 -18.20
C GLY A 29 10.33 -5.47 -18.86
N PHE A 30 10.68 -5.36 -20.14
CA PHE A 30 10.30 -4.26 -21.02
C PHE A 30 10.04 -4.80 -22.43
N ALA A 31 9.12 -4.19 -23.16
CA ALA A 31 8.83 -4.54 -24.54
C ALA A 31 8.26 -3.35 -25.28
N THR A 32 8.49 -3.27 -26.58
CA THR A 32 7.67 -2.40 -27.44
C THR A 32 6.25 -2.93 -27.52
N ALA A 33 5.29 -2.06 -27.87
CA ALA A 33 3.91 -2.51 -28.03
C ALA A 33 3.78 -3.59 -29.13
N CYS A 34 4.57 -3.47 -30.21
CA CYS A 34 4.59 -4.45 -31.31
C CYS A 34 5.13 -5.81 -30.86
N GLU A 35 6.22 -5.84 -30.09
CA GLU A 35 6.77 -7.08 -29.52
C GLU A 35 5.79 -7.73 -28.55
N LEU A 36 5.12 -6.93 -27.71
CA LEU A 36 4.11 -7.44 -26.79
C LEU A 36 2.89 -8.01 -27.53
N GLU A 37 2.38 -7.35 -28.57
CA GLU A 37 1.30 -7.87 -29.43
C GLU A 37 1.72 -9.19 -30.08
N ALA A 38 2.95 -9.28 -30.59
CA ALA A 38 3.48 -10.48 -31.22
C ALA A 38 3.66 -11.65 -30.23
N HIS A 39 4.14 -11.38 -29.01
CA HIS A 39 4.31 -12.40 -27.97
C HIS A 39 2.97 -12.93 -27.46
N VAL A 40 2.03 -12.04 -27.13
CA VAL A 40 0.73 -12.44 -26.56
C VAL A 40 -0.14 -13.14 -27.61
N LEU A 41 -0.08 -12.74 -28.88
CA LEU A 41 -0.87 -13.40 -29.94
C LEU A 41 -0.17 -14.63 -30.54
N GLY A 42 1.16 -14.72 -30.41
CA GLY A 42 1.97 -15.82 -30.92
C GLY A 42 1.98 -17.04 -30.00
N ASP A 43 1.64 -16.85 -28.72
CA ASP A 43 1.54 -17.94 -27.76
C ASP A 43 0.26 -18.77 -28.01
N ALA A 44 0.43 -20.08 -28.23
CA ALA A 44 -0.60 -20.97 -28.76
C ALA A 44 -1.79 -21.13 -27.80
N ASP A 45 -1.57 -20.94 -26.50
CA ASP A 45 -2.59 -21.10 -25.47
C ASP A 45 -3.43 -19.83 -25.30
N SER A 46 -2.82 -18.65 -25.40
CA SER A 46 -3.51 -17.35 -25.33
C SER A 46 -4.15 -16.93 -26.67
N SER A 47 -3.61 -17.39 -27.80
CA SER A 47 -4.11 -17.08 -29.15
C SER A 47 -5.57 -17.50 -29.40
N LYS A 48 -6.09 -18.48 -28.65
CA LYS A 48 -7.49 -18.94 -28.78
C LYS A 48 -8.52 -17.95 -28.23
N LEU A 49 -8.10 -16.98 -27.42
CA LEU A 49 -9.01 -16.10 -26.68
C LEU A 49 -8.86 -14.61 -27.00
N MET A 50 -7.78 -14.20 -27.66
CA MET A 50 -7.47 -12.78 -27.87
C MET A 50 -7.19 -12.48 -29.35
N ASP A 51 -7.99 -11.58 -29.92
CA ASP A 51 -7.72 -10.99 -31.23
C ASP A 51 -6.99 -9.64 -31.06
N LYS A 52 -6.40 -9.13 -32.15
CA LYS A 52 -5.68 -7.84 -32.16
C LYS A 52 -6.54 -6.69 -31.62
N SER A 53 -7.83 -6.68 -31.93
CA SER A 53 -8.74 -5.61 -31.49
C SER A 53 -8.94 -5.62 -29.98
N ARG A 54 -9.15 -6.81 -29.39
CA ARG A 54 -9.25 -6.99 -27.93
C ARG A 54 -7.93 -6.69 -27.23
N PHE A 55 -6.80 -7.16 -27.75
CA PHE A 55 -5.48 -6.83 -27.20
C PHE A 55 -5.28 -5.32 -27.07
N ARG A 56 -5.54 -4.57 -28.15
CA ARG A 56 -5.41 -3.10 -28.19
C ARG A 56 -6.37 -2.40 -27.22
N ALA A 57 -7.60 -2.89 -27.10
CA ALA A 57 -8.57 -2.36 -26.15
C ALA A 57 -8.15 -2.57 -24.69
N LEU A 58 -7.66 -3.78 -24.36
CA LEU A 58 -7.16 -4.11 -23.02
C LEU A 58 -5.88 -3.34 -22.70
N LEU A 59 -4.96 -3.21 -23.66
CA LEU A 59 -3.74 -2.43 -23.50
C LEU A 59 -4.06 -0.95 -23.22
N LYS A 60 -5.02 -0.37 -23.95
CA LYS A 60 -5.53 0.98 -23.68
C LYS A 60 -6.07 1.10 -22.25
N GLN A 61 -6.82 0.12 -21.78
CA GLN A 61 -7.39 0.10 -20.44
C GLN A 61 -6.30 0.04 -19.36
N LEU A 62 -5.28 -0.82 -19.54
CA LEU A 62 -4.15 -0.95 -18.63
C LEU A 62 -3.29 0.33 -18.55
N ILE A 63 -3.04 0.98 -19.69
CA ILE A 63 -2.32 2.26 -19.73
C ILE A 63 -3.14 3.37 -19.06
N THR A 64 -4.44 3.47 -19.38
CA THR A 64 -5.33 4.50 -18.81
C THR A 64 -5.48 4.37 -17.29
N SER A 65 -5.33 3.16 -16.77
CA SER A 65 -5.41 2.87 -15.34
C SER A 65 -4.06 2.86 -14.62
N ASN A 66 -2.98 3.33 -15.26
CA ASN A 66 -1.62 3.43 -14.70
C ASN A 66 -1.02 2.08 -14.22
N PHE A 67 -1.30 0.98 -14.91
CA PHE A 67 -0.60 -0.30 -14.67
C PHE A 67 0.65 -0.47 -15.55
N ILE A 68 0.78 0.36 -16.58
CA ILE A 68 1.89 0.34 -17.53
C ILE A 68 2.53 1.72 -17.58
N LEU A 69 3.85 1.77 -17.51
CA LEU A 69 4.67 2.97 -17.65
C LEU A 69 5.68 2.82 -18.79
N THR A 70 6.23 3.93 -19.26
CA THR A 70 7.40 3.93 -20.16
C THR A 70 8.65 4.11 -19.31
N PRO A 71 9.59 3.14 -19.32
CA PRO A 71 10.82 3.27 -18.57
C PRO A 71 11.63 4.46 -19.10
N ARG A 72 12.12 5.28 -18.17
CA ARG A 72 13.00 6.43 -18.42
C ARG A 72 14.41 6.06 -17.97
N GLU A 73 15.41 6.76 -18.52
CA GLU A 73 16.81 6.60 -18.09
C GLU A 73 16.96 6.78 -16.56
N ALA A 74 16.25 7.73 -15.97
CA ALA A 74 16.25 7.99 -14.53
C ALA A 74 15.74 6.83 -13.67
N HIS A 75 14.95 5.89 -14.22
CA HIS A 75 14.49 4.69 -13.50
C HIS A 75 15.60 3.64 -13.31
N PHE A 76 16.65 3.68 -14.12
CA PHE A 76 17.78 2.75 -14.04
C PHE A 76 18.92 3.26 -13.14
N HIS A 77 18.79 4.48 -12.62
CA HIS A 77 19.75 5.08 -11.69
C HIS A 77 19.27 4.98 -10.25
N ALA A 78 20.22 4.92 -9.31
CA ALA A 78 19.88 4.99 -7.89
C ALA A 78 19.21 6.35 -7.59
N PRO A 79 18.18 6.42 -6.72
CA PRO A 79 17.48 7.68 -6.43
C PRO A 79 18.40 8.82 -5.98
N PHE A 80 19.49 8.48 -5.27
CA PHE A 80 20.51 9.46 -4.86
C PHE A 80 21.27 10.04 -6.06
N ASP A 81 21.64 9.20 -7.03
CA ASP A 81 22.35 9.63 -8.23
C ASP A 81 21.44 10.44 -9.15
N SER A 82 20.19 10.02 -9.33
CA SER A 82 19.17 10.76 -10.09
C SER A 82 18.93 12.16 -9.49
N ARG A 83 18.89 12.25 -8.14
CA ARG A 83 18.79 13.54 -7.45
C ARG A 83 20.03 14.40 -7.68
N LEU A 84 21.23 13.83 -7.50
CA LEU A 84 22.49 14.56 -7.68
C LEU A 84 22.66 15.05 -9.12
N ASP A 85 22.21 14.26 -10.10
CA ASP A 85 22.23 14.65 -11.50
C ASP A 85 21.22 15.78 -11.80
N ALA A 86 20.02 15.72 -11.23
CA ALA A 86 19.05 16.83 -11.28
C ALA A 86 19.62 18.11 -10.63
N GLU A 87 20.28 18.00 -9.48
CA GLU A 87 20.97 19.12 -8.82
C GLU A 87 22.07 19.73 -9.71
N ARG A 88 22.88 18.89 -10.37
CA ARG A 88 23.92 19.33 -11.31
C ARG A 88 23.33 20.02 -12.53
N TYR A 89 22.27 19.46 -13.11
CA TYR A 89 21.57 20.03 -14.25
C TYR A 89 21.01 21.42 -13.93
N LEU A 90 20.27 21.56 -12.83
CA LEU A 90 19.68 22.83 -12.42
C LEU A 90 20.76 23.86 -12.04
N ARG A 91 21.87 23.43 -11.43
CA ARG A 91 23.02 24.30 -11.16
C ARG A 91 23.68 24.78 -12.46
N GLY A 92 23.86 23.89 -13.45
CA GLY A 92 24.44 24.22 -14.75
C GLY A 92 23.61 25.22 -15.55
N HIS A 93 22.28 25.19 -15.40
CA HIS A 93 21.35 26.13 -16.04
C HIS A 93 21.09 27.41 -15.21
N GLY A 94 21.79 27.60 -14.09
CA GLY A 94 21.60 28.77 -13.23
C GLY A 94 20.23 28.83 -12.52
N MET A 95 19.52 27.69 -12.45
CA MET A 95 18.19 27.59 -11.84
C MET A 95 18.22 27.34 -10.32
N LEU A 96 19.40 27.07 -9.74
CA LEU A 96 19.60 26.99 -8.30
C LEU A 96 20.32 28.23 -7.78
N GLN A 97 19.66 28.95 -6.88
CA GLN A 97 20.28 30.08 -6.18
C GLN A 97 21.36 29.59 -5.21
N GLN A 98 22.53 30.21 -5.23
CA GLN A 98 23.59 29.95 -4.27
C GLN A 98 23.34 30.77 -3.01
N GLY A 99 23.12 30.11 -1.87
CA GLY A 99 22.96 30.76 -0.58
C GLY A 99 22.82 29.74 0.54
N THR A 100 23.23 30.12 1.75
CA THR A 100 23.12 29.28 2.95
C THR A 100 21.81 29.47 3.71
N ALA A 101 20.97 30.42 3.29
CA ALA A 101 19.69 30.68 3.94
C ALA A 101 18.76 29.48 3.82
N LYS A 102 18.11 29.08 4.93
CA LYS A 102 17.18 27.94 4.96
C LYS A 102 16.11 28.00 3.87
N LYS A 103 15.58 29.19 3.59
CA LYS A 103 14.58 29.42 2.54
C LYS A 103 15.12 29.14 1.13
N ILE A 104 16.35 29.60 0.84
CA ILE A 104 17.02 29.36 -0.44
C ILE A 104 17.26 27.85 -0.62
N LYS A 105 17.69 27.17 0.44
CA LYS A 105 17.88 25.72 0.42
C LYS A 105 16.57 24.98 0.16
N ALA A 106 15.49 25.30 0.89
CA ALA A 106 14.20 24.65 0.71
C ALA A 106 13.60 24.88 -0.69
N GLU A 107 13.74 26.09 -1.24
CA GLU A 107 13.31 26.39 -2.62
C GLU A 107 14.16 25.63 -3.64
N GLY A 108 15.47 25.54 -3.42
CA GLY A 108 16.37 24.74 -4.24
C GLY A 108 16.01 23.25 -4.21
N ASP A 109 15.76 22.69 -3.03
CA ASP A 109 15.34 21.30 -2.84
C ASP A 109 14.00 21.03 -3.54
N ALA A 110 13.02 21.94 -3.44
CA ALA A 110 11.73 21.81 -4.12
C ALA A 110 11.88 21.83 -5.66
N ARG A 111 12.78 22.65 -6.22
CA ARG A 111 13.08 22.66 -7.65
C ARG A 111 13.72 21.35 -8.11
N VAL A 112 14.63 20.80 -7.30
CA VAL A 112 15.26 19.50 -7.55
C VAL A 112 14.22 18.40 -7.53
N ASP A 113 13.29 18.41 -6.56
CA ASP A 113 12.21 17.41 -6.47
C ASP A 113 11.26 17.50 -7.67
N ALA A 114 10.94 18.72 -8.14
CA ALA A 114 10.13 18.93 -9.34
C ALA A 114 10.81 18.41 -10.62
N GLU A 115 12.12 18.69 -10.78
CA GLU A 115 12.92 18.17 -11.90
C GLU A 115 13.02 16.64 -11.85
N LEU A 116 13.25 16.07 -10.67
CA LEU A 116 13.28 14.63 -10.46
C LEU A 116 11.93 13.99 -10.81
N GLY A 117 10.81 14.64 -10.44
CA GLY A 117 9.46 14.21 -10.80
C GLY A 117 9.27 14.14 -12.32
N GLN A 118 9.74 15.13 -13.08
CA GLN A 118 9.67 15.13 -14.54
C GLN A 118 10.52 14.01 -15.16
N ARG A 119 11.74 13.78 -14.64
CA ARG A 119 12.64 12.73 -15.12
C ARG A 119 12.12 11.32 -14.86
N LEU A 120 11.44 11.13 -13.73
CA LEU A 120 10.83 9.87 -13.35
C LEU A 120 9.41 9.70 -13.90
N ASP A 121 8.87 10.69 -14.61
CA ASP A 121 7.52 10.61 -15.19
C ASP A 121 7.47 9.58 -16.33
N GLY A 122 7.01 8.39 -15.96
CA GLY A 122 6.79 7.26 -16.85
C GLY A 122 5.39 7.24 -17.47
N LYS A 123 4.57 8.30 -17.32
CA LYS A 123 3.21 8.30 -17.90
C LYS A 123 3.25 8.13 -19.41
N VAL A 124 2.43 7.21 -19.90
CA VAL A 124 2.35 6.86 -21.32
C VAL A 124 1.02 7.31 -21.89
N SER A 125 1.07 7.96 -23.05
CA SER A 125 -0.12 8.35 -23.79
C SER A 125 -0.62 7.17 -24.61
N TRP A 126 -1.77 6.57 -24.23
CA TRP A 126 -2.34 5.45 -24.98
C TRP A 126 -2.53 5.71 -26.49
N PRO A 127 -2.88 6.93 -26.97
CA PRO A 127 -2.99 7.19 -28.40
C PRO A 127 -1.66 7.06 -29.14
N GLN A 128 -0.53 7.42 -28.50
CA GLN A 128 0.80 7.28 -29.11
C GLN A 128 1.16 5.81 -29.29
N VAL A 129 0.90 4.99 -28.26
CA VAL A 129 1.12 3.54 -28.30
C VAL A 129 0.27 2.86 -29.36
N LEU A 130 -1.01 3.22 -29.47
CA LEU A 130 -1.88 2.66 -30.51
C LEU A 130 -1.46 3.11 -31.92
N HIS A 131 -1.04 4.37 -32.09
CA HIS A 131 -0.52 4.85 -33.36
C HIS A 131 0.75 4.08 -33.78
N GLU A 132 1.64 3.77 -32.84
CA GLU A 132 2.82 2.94 -33.09
C GLU A 132 2.46 1.51 -33.52
N LEU A 133 1.45 0.91 -32.88
CA LEU A 133 0.89 -0.40 -33.26
C LEU A 133 0.23 -0.41 -34.66
N GLU A 134 -0.23 0.74 -35.14
CA GLU A 134 -0.80 0.90 -36.48
C GLU A 134 0.26 1.19 -37.54
N ALA A 135 1.31 1.95 -37.19
CA ALA A 135 2.34 2.46 -38.10
C ALA A 135 3.37 1.42 -38.57
N SER A 136 3.21 0.14 -38.20
CA SER A 136 4.10 -1.00 -38.49
C SER A 136 5.42 -1.03 -37.68
N SER A 137 5.85 -2.25 -37.32
CA SER A 137 6.92 -2.60 -36.37
C SER A 137 8.26 -1.85 -36.51
N SER A 138 8.60 -1.34 -37.69
CA SER A 138 9.91 -0.71 -37.95
C SER A 138 10.13 0.65 -37.24
N ARG A 139 9.12 1.24 -36.62
CA ARG A 139 9.21 2.53 -35.91
C ARG A 139 8.86 2.43 -34.42
N ALA A 140 8.91 1.22 -33.87
CA ALA A 140 8.49 0.99 -32.51
C ALA A 140 9.54 1.47 -31.50
N ASP A 141 9.42 2.74 -31.06
CA ASP A 141 10.39 3.38 -30.16
C ASP A 141 9.90 3.41 -28.70
N ILE A 142 8.60 3.25 -28.44
CA ILE A 142 8.05 3.36 -27.08
C ILE A 142 8.14 2.02 -26.37
N LEU A 143 9.06 1.95 -25.40
CA LEU A 143 9.14 0.83 -24.46
C LEU A 143 8.03 0.95 -23.41
N LEU A 144 7.45 -0.20 -23.08
CA LEU A 144 6.46 -0.39 -22.02
C LEU A 144 7.05 -1.26 -20.93
N SER A 145 6.72 -0.96 -19.67
CA SER A 145 7.06 -1.75 -18.50
C SER A 145 5.94 -1.69 -17.46
N VAL A 146 5.99 -2.61 -16.50
CA VAL A 146 4.97 -2.78 -15.46
C VAL A 146 5.12 -1.71 -14.38
N ASP A 147 4.03 -1.01 -14.06
CA ASP A 147 3.96 -0.10 -12.91
C ASP A 147 3.41 -0.82 -11.67
N TYR A 148 4.17 -0.78 -10.57
CA TYR A 148 3.80 -1.37 -9.28
C TYR A 148 3.10 -0.38 -8.34
N SER A 149 2.97 0.89 -8.72
CA SER A 149 2.38 1.96 -7.90
C SER A 149 0.97 1.63 -7.44
N ASN A 150 0.14 1.12 -8.37
CA ASN A 150 -1.23 0.71 -8.06
C ASN A 150 -1.31 -0.43 -7.04
N LEU A 151 -0.35 -1.36 -7.02
CA LEU A 151 -0.32 -2.41 -6.01
C LEU A 151 0.01 -1.84 -4.63
N VAL A 152 0.96 -0.90 -4.54
CA VAL A 152 1.29 -0.22 -3.27
C VAL A 152 0.09 0.56 -2.75
N LEU A 153 -0.60 1.31 -3.63
CA LEU A 153 -1.84 2.03 -3.29
C LEU A 153 -2.94 1.06 -2.83
N HIS A 154 -3.09 -0.08 -3.49
CA HIS A 154 -4.06 -1.10 -3.07
C HIS A 154 -3.72 -1.63 -1.66
N ILE A 155 -2.46 -2.00 -1.40
CA ILE A 155 -2.01 -2.46 -0.07
C ILE A 155 -2.27 -1.37 0.99
N ARG A 156 -1.95 -0.11 0.70
CA ARG A 156 -2.24 1.05 1.56
C ARG A 156 -3.71 1.12 1.92
N ASN A 157 -4.58 1.11 0.91
CA ASN A 157 -6.01 1.32 1.07
C ASN A 157 -6.66 0.16 1.83
N GLU A 158 -6.27 -1.09 1.56
CA GLU A 158 -6.70 -2.25 2.33
C GLU A 158 -6.24 -2.15 3.79
N ARG A 159 -5.02 -1.68 4.04
CA ARG A 159 -4.51 -1.54 5.41
C ARG A 159 -5.28 -0.50 6.22
N VAL A 160 -5.69 0.60 5.61
CA VAL A 160 -6.59 1.57 6.26
C VAL A 160 -7.94 0.91 6.56
N ALA A 161 -8.52 0.22 5.58
CA ALA A 161 -9.82 -0.45 5.72
C ALA A 161 -9.80 -1.50 6.83
N GLU A 162 -8.79 -2.36 6.90
CA GLU A 162 -8.61 -3.37 7.95
C GLU A 162 -8.52 -2.75 9.35
N ASN A 163 -7.85 -1.58 9.48
CA ASN A 163 -7.78 -0.88 10.76
C ASN A 163 -9.12 -0.27 11.15
N ALA A 164 -9.87 0.27 10.18
CA ALA A 164 -11.20 0.82 10.41
C ALA A 164 -12.21 -0.28 10.77
N GLU A 165 -12.13 -1.43 10.10
CA GLU A 165 -13.01 -2.58 10.33
C GLU A 165 -12.86 -3.12 11.75
N LYS A 166 -11.62 -3.22 12.24
CA LYS A 166 -11.33 -3.68 13.61
C LYS A 166 -11.91 -2.78 14.71
N ILE A 167 -12.10 -1.49 14.44
CA ILE A 167 -12.51 -0.50 15.45
C ILE A 167 -13.99 -0.17 15.33
N PHE A 168 -14.48 0.07 14.11
CA PHE A 168 -15.82 0.60 13.85
C PHE A 168 -16.71 -0.36 13.04
N GLY A 169 -16.14 -1.43 12.48
CA GLY A 169 -16.86 -2.42 11.68
C GLY A 169 -16.82 -2.15 10.18
N ARG A 170 -17.45 -3.06 9.43
CA ARG A 170 -17.32 -3.18 7.97
C ARG A 170 -17.78 -1.94 7.19
N LEU A 171 -18.92 -1.35 7.55
CA LEU A 171 -19.47 -0.22 6.79
C LEU A 171 -18.55 1.02 6.87
N THR A 172 -18.01 1.30 8.05
CA THR A 172 -17.04 2.38 8.25
C THR A 172 -15.73 2.10 7.51
N ALA A 173 -15.32 0.82 7.43
CA ALA A 173 -14.15 0.41 6.66
C ALA A 173 -14.32 0.62 5.15
N GLU A 174 -15.51 0.37 4.61
CA GLU A 174 -15.82 0.63 3.20
C GLU A 174 -15.75 2.13 2.88
N VAL A 175 -16.24 2.99 3.79
CA VAL A 175 -16.10 4.46 3.68
C VAL A 175 -14.63 4.89 3.74
N ALA A 176 -13.85 4.33 4.67
CA ALA A 176 -12.42 4.61 4.77
C ALA A 176 -11.66 4.18 3.49
N ARG A 177 -11.97 3.00 2.95
CA ARG A 177 -11.42 2.51 1.67
C ARG A 177 -11.79 3.46 0.53
N ALA A 178 -13.05 3.88 0.43
CA ALA A 178 -13.53 4.79 -0.60
C ALA A 178 -12.83 6.16 -0.54
N ALA A 179 -12.55 6.68 0.66
CA ALA A 179 -11.79 7.91 0.84
C ALA A 179 -10.34 7.75 0.34
N CYS A 180 -9.68 6.65 0.68
CA CYS A 180 -8.31 6.37 0.25
C CYS A 180 -8.19 6.05 -1.25
N LEU A 181 -9.24 5.56 -1.90
CA LEU A 181 -9.26 5.33 -3.35
C LEU A 181 -9.15 6.62 -4.17
N GLN A 182 -9.54 7.76 -3.61
CA GLN A 182 -9.39 9.06 -4.27
C GLN A 182 -7.94 9.59 -4.23
N LEU A 183 -7.10 9.02 -3.37
CA LEU A 183 -5.72 9.46 -3.19
C LEU A 183 -4.81 8.67 -4.14
N GLU A 184 -4.63 9.15 -5.37
CA GLU A 184 -3.82 8.45 -6.38
C GLU A 184 -2.31 8.65 -6.21
N ASP A 185 -1.89 9.65 -5.44
CA ASP A 185 -0.47 9.97 -5.30
C ASP A 185 0.24 9.07 -4.26
N LEU A 186 1.38 8.51 -4.67
CA LEU A 186 2.40 7.98 -3.75
C LEU A 186 3.45 9.07 -3.53
N ASP A 187 3.67 9.47 -2.28
CA ASP A 187 4.76 10.38 -1.95
C ASP A 187 6.10 9.63 -2.00
N SER A 188 6.91 9.87 -3.03
CA SER A 188 8.19 9.18 -3.25
C SER A 188 9.34 9.66 -2.37
N ARG A 189 9.13 10.68 -1.52
CA ARG A 189 10.21 11.29 -0.72
C ARG A 189 10.67 10.39 0.43
N PRO A 190 11.97 10.36 0.77
CA PRO A 190 12.49 9.71 1.98
C PRO A 190 11.80 10.19 3.28
N LEU A 191 11.62 9.31 4.27
CA LEU A 191 10.93 9.57 5.55
C LEU A 191 11.33 10.89 6.23
N LYS A 192 12.62 11.23 6.26
CA LYS A 192 13.14 12.47 6.86
C LYS A 192 12.57 13.74 6.23
N LEU A 193 12.30 13.69 4.93
CA LEU A 193 11.72 14.79 4.18
C LEU A 193 10.21 14.84 4.38
N ARG A 194 9.54 13.68 4.45
CA ARG A 194 8.09 13.59 4.75
C ARG A 194 7.75 14.19 6.12
N LEU A 195 8.60 13.98 7.13
CA LEU A 195 8.42 14.54 8.47
C LEU A 195 8.61 16.07 8.53
N SER A 196 9.15 16.69 7.48
CA SER A 196 9.44 18.13 7.43
C SER A 196 8.39 18.93 6.66
N ASP A 197 7.25 18.33 6.31
CA ASP A 197 6.28 18.90 5.40
C ASP A 197 5.70 20.24 5.85
N ILE A 198 5.54 21.13 4.87
CA ILE A 198 4.77 22.36 5.00
C ILE A 198 3.29 21.95 4.98
N PRO A 199 2.47 22.35 5.98
CA PRO A 199 1.14 21.79 6.27
C PRO A 199 0.02 22.01 5.22
N GLY A 200 0.34 22.39 3.96
CA GLY A 200 -0.65 22.69 2.93
C GLY A 200 -0.63 21.78 1.70
N GLU A 201 0.52 21.27 1.27
CA GLU A 201 0.63 20.50 0.02
C GLU A 201 0.14 19.04 0.16
N SER A 202 0.01 18.56 1.39
CA SER A 202 -0.45 17.19 1.69
C SER A 202 -1.98 17.05 1.73
N LEU A 203 -2.75 18.14 1.61
CA LEU A 203 -4.19 18.14 1.82
C LEU A 203 -4.96 17.85 0.51
N GLN A 204 -5.83 16.84 0.54
CA GLN A 204 -6.71 16.50 -0.58
C GLN A 204 -8.18 16.50 -0.18
N ARG A 205 -9.01 17.28 -0.88
CA ARG A 205 -10.46 17.32 -0.66
C ARG A 205 -11.14 16.06 -1.18
N LEU A 206 -12.01 15.46 -0.38
CA LEU A 206 -12.81 14.31 -0.75
C LEU A 206 -14.07 14.70 -1.54
N ASP A 207 -14.37 13.91 -2.56
CA ASP A 207 -15.58 13.97 -3.37
C ASP A 207 -16.58 12.91 -2.90
N ILE A 208 -17.52 13.32 -2.02
CA ILE A 208 -18.55 12.43 -1.46
C ILE A 208 -19.42 11.77 -2.55
N PRO A 209 -19.89 12.49 -3.59
CA PRO A 209 -20.57 11.88 -4.74
C PRO A 209 -19.78 10.76 -5.45
N GLN A 210 -18.45 10.83 -5.50
CA GLN A 210 -17.65 9.72 -6.04
C GLN A 210 -17.56 8.54 -5.08
N MET A 211 -17.48 8.79 -3.77
CA MET A 211 -17.47 7.74 -2.75
C MET A 211 -18.78 6.94 -2.77
N SER A 212 -19.94 7.59 -2.93
CA SER A 212 -21.21 6.88 -2.98
C SER A 212 -21.34 5.91 -4.15
N ARG A 213 -20.60 6.14 -5.25
CA ARG A 213 -20.56 5.21 -6.39
C ARG A 213 -19.67 4.00 -6.16
N SER A 214 -18.64 4.12 -5.32
CA SER A 214 -17.71 3.02 -5.04
C SER A 214 -18.18 2.10 -3.90
N ILE A 215 -19.05 2.60 -3.03
CA ILE A 215 -19.57 1.84 -1.90
C ILE A 215 -20.86 1.11 -2.34
N SER A 216 -20.80 -0.22 -2.38
CA SER A 216 -21.99 -1.06 -2.56
C SER A 216 -22.72 -1.20 -1.22
N ILE A 217 -23.43 -0.14 -0.79
CA ILE A 217 -24.21 -0.19 0.45
C ILE A 217 -25.43 -1.10 0.21
N SER A 218 -25.37 -2.34 0.68
CA SER A 218 -26.57 -3.17 0.79
C SER A 218 -27.52 -2.54 1.81
N SER A 219 -28.77 -2.34 1.39
CA SER A 219 -29.84 -1.69 2.18
C SER A 219 -30.07 -2.31 3.56
N GLU A 220 -29.63 -3.54 3.80
CA GLU A 220 -29.89 -4.30 5.02
C GLU A 220 -29.01 -3.89 6.22
N GLY A 221 -27.95 -3.12 6.00
CA GLY A 221 -27.03 -2.67 7.05
C GLY A 221 -27.31 -1.30 7.65
N ARG A 222 -28.37 -0.59 7.22
CA ARG A 222 -28.65 0.77 7.69
C ARG A 222 -29.16 0.76 9.14
N PRO A 223 -28.51 1.47 10.07
CA PRO A 223 -29.21 1.92 11.26
C PRO A 223 -30.36 2.83 10.82
N ALA A 224 -31.55 2.64 11.40
CA ALA A 224 -32.70 3.50 11.16
C ALA A 224 -32.42 4.92 11.68
N MET A 225 -31.80 5.75 10.84
CA MET A 225 -31.58 7.18 11.11
C MET A 225 -32.81 7.94 10.62
N SER A 226 -33.92 7.82 11.33
CA SER A 226 -35.07 8.73 11.21
C SER A 226 -35.82 8.77 12.53
N ASN A 227 -35.54 9.80 13.32
CA ASN A 227 -36.41 10.27 14.38
C ASN A 227 -36.52 11.78 14.23
N GLY A 228 -37.75 12.24 13.99
CA GLY A 228 -38.22 13.55 14.42
C GLY A 228 -37.87 14.73 13.52
N ASP A 229 -38.67 14.94 12.48
CA ASP A 229 -39.17 16.28 12.12
C ASP A 229 -40.39 16.12 11.19
N SER A 230 -41.52 15.79 11.79
CA SER A 230 -42.83 16.00 11.17
C SER A 230 -43.71 16.71 12.19
N ASN A 231 -43.67 18.03 12.14
CA ASN A 231 -44.59 18.90 12.86
C ASN A 231 -45.59 19.44 11.82
N GLU A 232 -46.67 18.71 11.54
CA GLU A 232 -47.88 19.30 10.96
C GLU A 232 -49.10 18.40 11.24
N ASN A 233 -50.04 18.97 11.98
CA ASN A 233 -51.28 18.36 12.45
C ASN A 233 -52.31 18.32 11.31
N GLY A 234 -53.02 17.21 11.11
CA GLY A 234 -54.14 17.19 10.18
C GLY A 234 -54.76 15.82 9.96
N TRP A 235 -55.83 15.54 10.69
CA TRP A 235 -56.67 14.35 10.60
C TRP A 235 -57.37 14.21 9.23
N HIS A 236 -57.63 12.97 8.81
CA HIS A 236 -58.87 12.41 8.19
C HIS A 236 -58.50 11.11 7.45
N ALA A 237 -58.68 9.94 8.06
CA ALA A 237 -59.90 9.12 8.04
C ALA A 237 -60.19 8.44 6.68
N GLY A 238 -59.93 7.12 6.63
CA GLY A 238 -60.75 6.14 5.91
C GLY A 238 -60.53 5.97 4.41
N GLY A 239 -59.65 5.03 4.02
CA GLY A 239 -59.61 4.53 2.64
C GLY A 239 -58.53 3.48 2.40
N LYS A 240 -58.93 2.20 2.35
CA LYS A 240 -58.26 1.05 1.73
C LYS A 240 -56.72 1.08 1.63
N LEU A 241 -56.05 0.38 2.55
CA LEU A 241 -54.66 -0.05 2.38
C LEU A 241 -54.59 -1.12 1.28
N LEU A 242 -54.01 -0.76 0.13
CA LEU A 242 -53.53 -1.69 -0.89
C LEU A 242 -52.02 -1.87 -0.65
N ASN A 243 -51.60 -3.11 -0.42
CA ASN A 243 -50.19 -3.51 -0.33
C ASN A 243 -49.44 -3.17 -1.64
N GLY A 244 -48.20 -2.69 -1.55
CA GLY A 244 -47.27 -2.67 -2.69
C GLY A 244 -46.81 -1.30 -3.21
N HIS A 245 -46.84 -0.24 -2.41
CA HIS A 245 -46.18 1.01 -2.80
C HIS A 245 -44.66 0.89 -2.70
N HIS A 246 -44.05 0.51 -3.82
CA HIS A 246 -42.67 0.88 -4.12
C HIS A 246 -42.59 2.41 -4.19
N GLU A 247 -42.01 3.04 -3.17
CA GLU A 247 -41.55 4.42 -3.32
C GLU A 247 -40.41 4.41 -4.33
N ASN A 248 -40.74 4.74 -5.57
CA ASN A 248 -39.77 5.14 -6.58
C ASN A 248 -39.26 6.55 -6.23
N ARG A 249 -38.63 6.71 -5.05
CA ARG A 249 -37.92 7.94 -4.70
C ARG A 249 -36.61 7.93 -5.46
N VAL A 250 -36.54 8.82 -6.45
CA VAL A 250 -35.33 9.19 -7.21
C VAL A 250 -34.29 9.91 -6.31
N ASN A 251 -34.33 9.71 -4.99
CA ASN A 251 -33.52 10.40 -3.97
C ASN A 251 -32.68 9.45 -3.09
N GLY A 252 -32.33 8.26 -3.59
CA GLY A 252 -31.44 7.33 -2.87
C GLY A 252 -30.09 7.96 -2.48
N THR A 253 -29.55 8.80 -3.36
CA THR A 253 -28.21 9.41 -3.23
C THR A 253 -28.08 10.32 -2.01
N SER A 254 -29.12 11.07 -1.63
CA SER A 254 -29.02 11.99 -0.49
C SER A 254 -28.87 11.24 0.83
N THR A 255 -29.52 10.08 0.98
CA THR A 255 -29.39 9.28 2.19
C THR A 255 -28.01 8.62 2.29
N ASP A 256 -27.45 8.22 1.15
CA ASP A 256 -26.10 7.67 1.11
C ASP A 256 -25.05 8.73 1.44
N HIS A 257 -25.20 9.96 0.94
CA HIS A 257 -24.26 11.05 1.25
C HIS A 257 -24.25 11.41 2.73
N GLN A 258 -25.43 11.53 3.36
CA GLN A 258 -25.53 11.79 4.80
C GLN A 258 -24.91 10.66 5.63
N PHE A 259 -25.12 9.41 5.21
CA PHE A 259 -24.50 8.26 5.84
C PHE A 259 -22.97 8.30 5.73
N ILE A 260 -22.42 8.58 4.54
CA ILE A 260 -20.98 8.69 4.33
C ILE A 260 -20.38 9.82 5.18
N GLU A 261 -21.02 10.99 5.20
CA GLU A 261 -20.56 12.11 6.03
C GLU A 261 -20.57 11.77 7.53
N TYR A 262 -21.60 11.06 8.00
CA TYR A 262 -21.65 10.57 9.37
C TYR A 262 -20.49 9.61 9.67
N GLN A 263 -20.23 8.63 8.78
CA GLN A 263 -19.13 7.67 8.95
C GLN A 263 -17.75 8.35 8.90
N LEU A 264 -17.57 9.38 8.07
CA LEU A 264 -16.35 10.19 8.06
C LEU A 264 -16.18 10.97 9.37
N GLY A 265 -17.27 11.44 9.98
CA GLY A 265 -17.29 11.98 11.33
C GLY A 265 -16.78 11.00 12.38
N VAL A 266 -17.32 9.79 12.38
CA VAL A 266 -16.89 8.72 13.30
C VAL A 266 -15.40 8.40 13.12
N LEU A 267 -14.92 8.33 11.88
CA LEU A 267 -13.50 8.09 11.60
C LEU A 267 -12.61 9.22 12.13
N ALA A 268 -12.98 10.49 11.88
CA ALA A 268 -12.22 11.66 12.26
C ALA A 268 -12.15 11.89 13.78
N GLU A 269 -13.18 11.48 14.53
CA GLU A 269 -13.16 11.46 16.00
C GLU A 269 -12.27 10.33 16.56
N GLY A 270 -12.03 9.30 15.75
CA GLY A 270 -11.20 8.15 16.07
C GLY A 270 -9.70 8.37 15.85
N PRO A 271 -8.93 7.28 15.72
CA PRO A 271 -7.48 7.35 15.47
C PRO A 271 -7.12 7.74 14.03
N PHE A 272 -8.08 8.11 13.20
CA PHE A 272 -7.89 8.47 11.79
C PHE A 272 -7.74 9.98 11.64
N GLU A 273 -6.78 10.57 12.37
CA GLU A 273 -6.53 12.02 12.43
C GLU A 273 -6.16 12.67 11.09
N PHE A 274 -5.91 11.85 10.07
CA PHE A 274 -5.71 12.30 8.70
C PHE A 274 -7.02 12.66 7.99
N ILE A 275 -8.19 12.25 8.49
CA ILE A 275 -9.50 12.68 7.97
C ILE A 275 -9.93 13.91 8.75
N LEU A 276 -10.02 15.04 8.04
CA LEU A 276 -10.30 16.34 8.62
C LEU A 276 -11.58 16.91 8.01
N ARG A 277 -12.36 17.63 8.83
CA ARG A 277 -13.49 18.42 8.35
C ARG A 277 -13.03 19.84 8.09
N ASP A 278 -13.15 20.31 6.86
CA ASP A 278 -12.91 21.71 6.54
C ASP A 278 -14.03 22.56 7.16
N SER A 279 -13.64 23.45 8.06
CA SER A 279 -14.54 24.40 8.71
C SER A 279 -15.21 25.37 7.72
N VAL A 280 -14.54 25.71 6.62
CA VAL A 280 -15.00 26.74 5.67
C VAL A 280 -15.87 26.13 4.59
N ALA A 281 -15.35 25.15 3.84
CA ALA A 281 -16.09 24.56 2.72
C ALA A 281 -17.14 23.51 3.14
N LYS A 282 -17.19 23.14 4.44
CA LYS A 282 -17.98 22.03 4.98
C LYS A 282 -17.71 20.69 4.28
N SER A 283 -16.55 20.55 3.65
CA SER A 283 -16.13 19.32 2.97
C SER A 283 -15.13 18.54 3.82
N TRP A 284 -14.95 17.27 3.49
CA TRP A 284 -13.94 16.42 4.10
C TRP A 284 -12.61 16.55 3.33
N ILE A 285 -11.50 16.52 4.06
CA ILE A 285 -10.13 16.60 3.55
C ILE A 285 -9.34 15.44 4.14
N VAL A 286 -8.43 14.86 3.36
CA VAL A 286 -7.43 13.91 3.84
C VAL A 286 -6.05 14.55 3.81
N ASP A 287 -5.34 14.48 4.94
CA ASP A 287 -3.93 14.83 5.06
C ASP A 287 -3.05 13.61 4.75
N LYS A 288 -2.43 13.61 3.57
CA LYS A 288 -1.58 12.52 3.07
C LYS A 288 -0.40 12.22 3.99
N SER A 289 0.20 13.24 4.61
CA SER A 289 1.37 13.06 5.48
C SER A 289 0.98 12.33 6.75
N LYS A 290 -0.12 12.78 7.40
CA LYS A 290 -0.69 12.09 8.57
C LYS A 290 -1.16 10.67 8.25
N LEU A 291 -1.72 10.44 7.06
CA LEU A 291 -2.11 9.11 6.61
C LEU A 291 -0.89 8.17 6.57
N ASN A 292 0.22 8.64 5.97
CA ASN A 292 1.44 7.85 5.89
C ASN A 292 2.03 7.58 7.28
N SER A 293 2.12 8.60 8.15
CA SER A 293 2.56 8.42 9.55
C SER A 293 1.69 7.43 10.32
N PHE A 294 0.37 7.56 10.22
CA PHE A 294 -0.57 6.62 10.86
C PHE A 294 -0.31 5.18 10.41
N LEU A 295 -0.20 4.96 9.11
CA LEU A 295 0.00 3.63 8.55
C LEU A 295 1.35 3.03 8.95
N TRP A 296 2.39 3.85 8.92
CA TRP A 296 3.74 3.47 9.34
C TRP A 296 3.76 3.08 10.82
N ASP A 297 3.17 3.91 11.70
CA ASP A 297 3.12 3.66 13.14
C ASP A 297 2.34 2.37 13.46
N LYS A 298 1.19 2.17 12.80
CA LYS A 298 0.39 0.95 12.97
C LYS A 298 1.14 -0.29 12.51
N GLU A 299 1.83 -0.22 11.38
CA GLU A 299 2.58 -1.34 10.83
C GLU A 299 3.79 -1.69 11.71
N MET A 300 4.52 -0.68 12.16
CA MET A 300 5.64 -0.83 13.08
C MET A 300 5.21 -1.44 14.41
N LEU A 301 4.15 -0.92 15.01
CA LEU A 301 3.60 -1.47 16.25
C LEU A 301 3.10 -2.92 16.07
N ARG A 302 2.52 -3.25 14.92
CA ARG A 302 2.10 -4.63 14.60
C ARG A 302 3.31 -5.57 14.56
N LEU A 303 4.36 -5.21 13.82
CA LEU A 303 5.59 -6.01 13.71
C LEU A 303 6.32 -6.16 15.05
N ILE A 304 6.31 -5.10 15.87
CA ILE A 304 6.85 -5.17 17.22
C ILE A 304 6.04 -6.15 18.06
N ASN A 305 4.70 -6.01 18.08
CA ASN A 305 3.79 -6.88 18.83
C ASN A 305 3.95 -8.36 18.50
N GLU A 306 4.18 -8.71 17.23
CA GLU A 306 4.43 -10.11 16.82
C GLU A 306 5.72 -10.71 17.41
N SER A 307 6.66 -9.87 17.86
CA SER A 307 8.00 -10.30 18.28
C SER A 307 8.32 -10.09 19.76
N VAL A 308 7.46 -9.39 20.51
CA VAL A 308 7.69 -9.00 21.91
C VAL A 308 6.49 -9.35 22.79
N SER A 309 6.71 -9.40 24.11
CA SER A 309 5.65 -9.61 25.08
C SER A 309 4.81 -8.34 25.29
N GLU A 310 3.60 -8.49 25.84
CA GLU A 310 2.70 -7.37 26.10
C GLU A 310 3.31 -6.23 26.96
N PRO A 311 4.04 -6.51 28.07
CA PRO A 311 4.70 -5.45 28.84
C PRO A 311 5.77 -4.72 28.04
N ALA A 312 6.48 -5.44 27.16
CA ALA A 312 7.50 -4.86 26.30
C ALA A 312 6.88 -3.93 25.24
N LEU A 313 5.74 -4.32 24.65
CA LEU A 313 5.00 -3.45 23.73
C LEU A 313 4.50 -2.18 24.42
N ARG A 314 4.05 -2.29 25.68
CA ARG A 314 3.62 -1.12 26.48
C ARG A 314 4.78 -0.13 26.67
N ILE A 315 5.98 -0.62 26.96
CA ILE A 315 7.18 0.22 27.08
C ILE A 315 7.49 0.94 25.77
N VAL A 316 7.42 0.24 24.63
CA VAL A 316 7.65 0.86 23.32
C VAL A 316 6.64 1.99 23.05
N ARG A 317 5.34 1.74 23.29
CA ARG A 317 4.30 2.77 23.12
C ARG A 317 4.54 3.99 24.02
N MET A 318 4.94 3.75 25.27
CA MET A 318 5.26 4.81 26.21
C MET A 318 6.45 5.66 25.76
N LEU A 319 7.52 5.02 25.27
CA LEU A 319 8.70 5.72 24.76
C LEU A 319 8.43 6.44 23.43
N ALA A 320 7.52 5.92 22.60
CA ALA A 320 7.09 6.60 21.38
C ALA A 320 6.30 7.88 21.70
N ASP A 321 5.41 7.85 22.70
CA ASP A 321 4.58 9.00 23.10
C ASP A 321 5.35 10.05 23.94
N LYS A 322 6.15 9.62 24.92
CA LYS A 322 6.84 10.52 25.86
C LYS A 322 8.28 10.86 25.47
N GLY A 323 8.86 10.15 24.51
CA GLY A 323 10.25 10.30 24.12
C GLY A 323 11.20 9.58 25.09
N LYS A 324 12.23 10.29 25.56
CA LYS A 324 13.32 9.70 26.35
C LYS A 324 12.95 9.61 27.83
N LEU A 325 12.95 8.41 28.40
CA LEU A 325 12.56 8.19 29.79
C LEU A 325 13.61 7.40 30.58
N ASP A 326 13.72 7.67 31.87
CA ASP A 326 14.49 6.86 32.82
C ASP A 326 13.64 5.69 33.36
N GLU A 327 14.30 4.72 34.00
CA GLU A 327 13.62 3.53 34.52
C GLU A 327 12.55 3.86 35.57
N ARG A 328 12.80 4.84 36.44
CA ARG A 328 11.86 5.23 37.49
C ARG A 328 10.57 5.81 36.91
N THR A 329 10.68 6.76 35.98
CA THR A 329 9.50 7.37 35.33
C THR A 329 8.74 6.33 34.50
N MET A 330 9.44 5.41 33.82
CA MET A 330 8.79 4.30 33.11
C MET A 330 8.02 3.36 34.03
N GLN A 331 8.53 3.12 35.25
CA GLN A 331 7.86 2.30 36.24
C GLN A 331 6.55 2.97 36.70
N ASP A 332 6.60 4.27 36.98
CA ASP A 332 5.47 5.05 37.46
C ASP A 332 4.38 5.21 36.38
N ILE A 333 4.75 5.53 35.13
CA ILE A 333 3.81 5.67 34.01
C ILE A 333 3.24 4.32 33.59
N GLY A 334 4.09 3.28 33.50
CA GLY A 334 3.69 1.97 32.97
C GLY A 334 2.93 1.09 33.94
N LEU A 335 2.93 1.44 35.23
CA LEU A 335 2.44 0.61 36.34
C LEU A 335 3.04 -0.80 36.29
N LEU A 336 4.33 -0.90 35.96
CA LEU A 336 5.06 -2.16 35.83
C LEU A 336 5.85 -2.46 37.10
N ASN A 337 5.98 -3.74 37.44
CA ASN A 337 6.92 -4.15 38.48
C ASN A 337 8.37 -3.90 38.00
N ALA A 338 9.24 -3.35 38.85
CA ALA A 338 10.65 -3.12 38.54
C ALA A 338 11.37 -4.35 37.95
N LYS A 339 11.06 -5.56 38.44
CA LYS A 339 11.66 -6.80 37.91
C LYS A 339 11.21 -7.08 36.46
N GLU A 340 9.94 -6.87 36.16
CA GLU A 340 9.36 -7.08 34.83
C GLU A 340 9.83 -6.01 33.85
N LEU A 341 9.87 -4.75 34.28
CA LEU A 341 10.38 -3.62 33.51
C LEU A 341 11.82 -3.89 33.05
N ARG A 342 12.74 -4.25 33.97
CA ARG A 342 14.13 -4.56 33.62
C ARG A 342 14.26 -5.72 32.65
N LYS A 343 13.48 -6.79 32.85
CA LYS A 343 13.47 -7.95 31.94
C LYS A 343 13.03 -7.54 30.54
N SER A 344 11.96 -6.75 30.43
CA SER A 344 11.45 -6.26 29.15
C SER A 344 12.41 -5.28 28.49
N LEU A 345 13.01 -4.35 29.24
CA LEU A 345 14.03 -3.42 28.73
C LEU A 345 15.24 -4.16 28.16
N ALA A 346 15.76 -5.15 28.89
CA ALA A 346 16.86 -5.99 28.42
C ALA A 346 16.49 -6.74 27.12
N GLN A 347 15.29 -7.33 27.07
CA GLN A 347 14.82 -8.04 25.86
C GLN A 347 14.68 -7.08 24.65
N LEU A 348 14.11 -5.90 24.85
CA LEU A 348 13.93 -4.89 23.81
C LEU A 348 15.26 -4.34 23.31
N GLN A 349 16.21 -4.07 24.21
CA GLN A 349 17.56 -3.62 23.88
C GLN A 349 18.33 -4.69 23.11
N MET A 350 18.31 -5.96 23.54
CA MET A 350 18.93 -7.07 22.81
C MET A 350 18.34 -7.25 21.41
N LYS A 351 17.04 -6.97 21.24
CA LYS A 351 16.39 -6.98 19.93
C LYS A 351 16.70 -5.75 19.08
N GLY A 352 17.41 -4.74 19.59
CA GLY A 352 17.74 -3.50 18.89
C GLY A 352 16.56 -2.52 18.77
N LEU A 353 15.47 -2.75 19.51
CA LEU A 353 14.26 -1.92 19.46
C LEU A 353 14.40 -0.62 20.25
N LEU A 354 15.27 -0.61 21.26
CA LEU A 354 15.54 0.54 22.12
C LEU A 354 17.04 0.85 22.13
N GLU A 355 17.37 2.10 22.38
CA GLU A 355 18.72 2.54 22.68
C GLU A 355 18.81 3.18 24.06
N LEU A 356 20.04 3.19 24.57
CA LEU A 356 20.39 3.73 25.88
C LEU A 356 21.24 4.98 25.67
N GLN A 357 20.76 6.10 26.16
CA GLN A 357 21.52 7.34 26.21
C GLN A 357 22.09 7.54 27.62
N GLU A 358 23.42 7.68 27.68
CA GLU A 358 24.13 8.00 28.91
C GLU A 358 24.27 9.52 29.07
N VAL A 359 23.74 10.04 30.17
CA VAL A 359 23.86 11.45 30.55
C VAL A 359 24.77 11.54 31.79
N PRO A 360 26.09 11.77 31.60
CA PRO A 360 27.02 11.85 32.71
C PRO A 360 26.85 13.18 33.45
N ARG A 361 26.80 13.15 34.79
CA ARG A 361 26.84 14.36 35.62
C ARG A 361 28.27 14.82 35.89
N ASP A 362 29.21 13.87 35.97
CA ASP A 362 30.64 14.13 36.15
C ASP A 362 31.43 13.85 34.86
N PRO A 363 32.52 14.61 34.60
CA PRO A 363 33.35 14.42 33.41
C PRO A 363 33.98 13.01 33.32
N GLN A 364 34.16 12.34 34.46
CA GLN A 364 34.72 10.99 34.54
C GLN A 364 33.75 9.89 34.06
N ARG A 365 32.50 10.24 33.70
CA ARG A 365 31.44 9.33 33.18
C ARG A 365 31.24 8.05 34.01
N GLN A 366 31.41 8.15 35.32
CA GLN A 366 31.25 7.01 36.22
C GLN A 366 29.78 6.56 36.25
N PRO A 367 29.46 5.27 36.12
CA PRO A 367 28.07 4.79 36.06
C PRO A 367 27.19 5.25 37.23
N LYS A 368 27.77 5.42 38.42
CA LYS A 368 27.06 5.92 39.62
C LYS A 368 26.57 7.36 39.50
N SER A 369 27.24 8.18 38.68
CA SER A 369 26.93 9.58 38.44
C SER A 369 26.34 9.80 37.03
N THR A 370 25.99 8.71 36.34
CA THR A 370 25.40 8.75 35.00
C THR A 370 23.92 8.39 35.09
N THR A 371 23.07 9.23 34.50
CA THR A 371 21.64 8.91 34.33
C THR A 371 21.45 8.24 32.98
N PHE A 372 20.75 7.11 32.95
CA PHE A 372 20.49 6.33 31.76
C PHE A 372 19.07 6.59 31.26
N LEU A 373 18.94 7.07 30.03
CA LEU A 373 17.65 7.32 29.39
C LEU A 373 17.44 6.33 28.25
N TYR A 374 16.32 5.61 28.29
CA TYR A 374 15.90 4.76 27.19
C TYR A 374 15.14 5.59 26.16
N PHE A 375 15.31 5.26 24.89
CA PHE A 375 14.53 5.87 23.82
C PHE A 375 14.25 4.91 22.68
N TYR A 376 13.14 5.16 22.01
CA TYR A 376 12.71 4.48 20.79
C TYR A 376 13.07 5.33 19.59
N ASP A 377 13.79 4.75 18.63
CA ASP A 377 14.18 5.41 17.39
C ASP A 377 13.43 4.76 16.21
N PRO A 378 12.40 5.42 15.68
CA PRO A 378 11.55 4.85 14.64
C PRO A 378 12.35 4.45 13.39
N GLU A 379 13.30 5.27 12.95
CA GLU A 379 14.06 5.04 11.72
C GLU A 379 14.98 3.83 11.83
N ARG A 380 15.69 3.70 12.96
CA ARG A 380 16.57 2.55 13.18
C ARG A 380 15.74 1.27 13.26
N VAL A 381 14.61 1.31 13.95
CA VAL A 381 13.75 0.14 14.10
C VAL A 381 13.14 -0.25 12.75
N GLN A 382 12.80 0.71 11.88
CA GLN A 382 12.36 0.43 10.52
C GLN A 382 13.45 -0.27 9.71
N LYS A 383 14.68 0.24 9.71
CA LYS A 383 15.82 -0.41 9.01
C LYS A 383 16.05 -1.84 9.52
N LEU A 384 15.96 -2.02 10.83
CA LEU A 384 16.07 -3.33 11.47
C LEU A 384 14.97 -4.28 11.02
N PHE A 385 13.72 -3.82 10.93
CA PHE A 385 12.63 -4.65 10.41
C PHE A 385 12.78 -4.93 8.93
N LEU A 386 13.13 -3.94 8.09
CA LEU A 386 13.36 -4.15 6.67
C LEU A 386 14.44 -5.22 6.42
N ASP A 387 15.58 -5.16 7.11
CA ASP A 387 16.63 -6.19 7.03
C ASP A 387 16.09 -7.59 7.38
N ARG A 388 15.35 -7.69 8.50
CA ARG A 388 14.73 -8.95 8.94
C ARG A 388 13.71 -9.48 7.95
N LEU A 389 12.85 -8.63 7.40
CA LEU A 389 11.81 -8.99 6.44
C LEU A 389 12.44 -9.47 5.13
N TYR A 390 13.44 -8.77 4.59
CA TYR A 390 14.15 -9.21 3.38
C TYR A 390 14.87 -10.53 3.59
N LYS A 391 15.53 -10.71 4.75
CA LYS A 391 16.18 -11.97 5.11
C LYS A 391 15.18 -13.11 5.30
N ALA A 392 13.99 -12.82 5.82
CA ALA A 392 12.92 -13.80 5.92
C ALA A 392 12.43 -14.22 4.53
N MET A 393 12.17 -13.26 3.64
CA MET A 393 11.78 -13.55 2.25
C MET A 393 12.84 -14.37 1.51
N SER A 394 14.12 -14.02 1.62
CA SER A 394 15.20 -14.77 0.95
C SER A 394 15.24 -16.22 1.41
N ARG A 395 15.13 -16.47 2.72
CA ARG A 395 15.07 -17.83 3.30
C ARG A 395 13.84 -18.61 2.85
N LEU A 396 12.69 -17.95 2.70
CA LEU A 396 11.47 -18.59 2.18
C LEU A 396 11.66 -18.99 0.71
N TYR A 397 12.24 -18.12 -0.13
CA TYR A 397 12.56 -18.46 -1.52
C TYR A 397 13.60 -19.59 -1.64
N GLU A 398 14.67 -19.56 -0.84
CA GLU A 398 15.65 -20.64 -0.78
C GLU A 398 14.99 -21.96 -0.38
N ARG A 399 14.14 -21.93 0.65
CA ARG A 399 13.43 -23.12 1.11
C ARG A 399 12.43 -23.63 0.06
N LEU A 400 11.70 -22.74 -0.59
CA LEU A 400 10.78 -23.07 -1.67
C LEU A 400 11.52 -23.77 -2.82
N ARG A 401 12.65 -23.22 -3.25
CA ARG A 401 13.50 -23.82 -4.29
C ARG A 401 13.97 -25.21 -3.89
N LEU A 402 14.50 -25.38 -2.67
CA LEU A 402 14.97 -26.68 -2.17
C LEU A 402 13.85 -27.74 -2.10
N GLU A 403 12.64 -27.33 -1.69
CA GLU A 403 11.50 -28.25 -1.64
C GLU A 403 11.01 -28.60 -3.07
N ARG A 404 11.06 -27.66 -4.02
CA ARG A 404 10.76 -27.92 -5.44
C ARG A 404 11.77 -28.89 -6.06
N GLU A 405 13.06 -28.71 -5.78
CA GLU A 405 14.14 -29.57 -6.29
C GLU A 405 13.99 -31.03 -5.83
N LYS A 406 13.54 -31.27 -4.58
CA LYS A 406 13.23 -32.63 -4.09
C LYS A 406 12.13 -33.32 -4.87
N LEU A 407 11.26 -32.56 -5.54
CA LEU A 407 10.11 -33.03 -6.30
C LEU A 407 10.31 -32.92 -7.81
N ALA A 408 11.51 -32.56 -8.27
CA ALA A 408 11.79 -32.32 -9.68
C ALA A 408 11.37 -33.49 -10.58
N SER A 409 11.54 -34.74 -10.12
CA SER A 409 11.12 -35.93 -10.88
C SER A 409 9.61 -36.04 -11.03
N THR A 410 8.84 -35.78 -9.96
CA THR A 410 7.36 -35.78 -10.00
C THR A 410 6.84 -34.59 -10.79
N LEU A 411 7.41 -33.40 -10.59
CA LEU A 411 7.01 -32.20 -11.32
C LEU A 411 7.31 -32.32 -12.82
N SER A 412 8.45 -32.87 -13.20
CA SER A 412 8.77 -33.13 -14.60
C SER A 412 7.80 -34.12 -15.27
N LYS A 413 7.18 -35.03 -14.51
CA LYS A 413 6.09 -35.88 -15.04
C LYS A 413 4.79 -35.08 -15.23
N VAL A 414 4.45 -34.21 -14.28
CA VAL A 414 3.24 -33.38 -14.30
C VAL A 414 3.30 -32.30 -15.38
N GLU A 415 4.47 -31.73 -15.64
CA GLU A 415 4.69 -30.68 -16.64
C GLU A 415 4.55 -31.18 -18.09
N ARG A 416 4.46 -32.50 -18.32
CA ARG A 416 4.25 -33.04 -19.67
C ARG A 416 2.81 -32.77 -20.10
N SER A 417 2.63 -32.31 -21.34
CA SER A 417 1.33 -31.92 -21.89
C SER A 417 0.28 -33.04 -21.90
N ASP A 418 0.70 -34.31 -21.89
CA ASP A 418 -0.18 -35.48 -21.79
C ASP A 418 -0.71 -35.73 -20.37
N VAL A 419 -0.07 -35.16 -19.35
CA VAL A 419 -0.45 -35.30 -17.93
C VAL A 419 -1.23 -34.09 -17.42
N GLN A 420 -1.00 -32.91 -18.02
CA GLN A 420 -1.71 -31.69 -17.66
C GLN A 420 -3.23 -31.85 -17.87
N GLY A 421 -4.00 -31.72 -16.78
CA GLY A 421 -5.46 -31.88 -16.78
C GLY A 421 -5.96 -33.30 -16.48
N SER A 422 -5.12 -34.33 -16.60
CA SER A 422 -5.44 -35.74 -16.29
C SER A 422 -4.52 -36.30 -15.19
N GLU A 423 -4.08 -35.44 -14.26
CA GLU A 423 -3.14 -35.80 -13.19
C GLU A 423 -3.64 -36.95 -12.31
N GLU A 424 -4.95 -37.00 -12.03
CA GLU A 424 -5.57 -38.02 -11.18
C GLU A 424 -5.61 -39.41 -11.85
N GLU A 425 -5.66 -39.45 -13.19
CA GLU A 425 -5.74 -40.70 -13.95
C GLU A 425 -4.37 -41.32 -14.22
N ILE A 426 -3.34 -40.48 -14.36
CA ILE A 426 -2.00 -40.90 -14.83
C ILE A 426 -1.03 -41.12 -13.67
N LEU A 427 -1.11 -40.33 -12.60
CA LEU A 427 -0.18 -40.43 -11.49
C LEU A 427 -0.56 -41.56 -10.54
N SER A 428 0.45 -42.22 -9.97
CA SER A 428 0.21 -43.16 -8.88
C SER A 428 -0.38 -42.43 -7.66
N PRO A 429 -1.18 -43.09 -6.81
CA PRO A 429 -1.79 -42.45 -5.65
C PRO A 429 -0.75 -41.85 -4.69
N GLY A 430 0.45 -42.42 -4.61
CA GLY A 430 1.56 -41.88 -3.81
C GLY A 430 2.13 -40.58 -4.40
N GLU A 431 2.29 -40.51 -5.73
CA GLU A 431 2.75 -39.29 -6.42
C GLU A 431 1.70 -38.19 -6.37
N LEU A 432 0.41 -38.53 -6.53
CA LEU A 432 -0.69 -37.58 -6.41
C LEU A 432 -0.74 -36.96 -5.01
N GLN A 433 -0.63 -37.77 -3.95
CA GLN A 433 -0.56 -37.25 -2.57
C GLN A 433 0.65 -36.34 -2.34
N LEU A 434 1.79 -36.68 -2.96
CA LEU A 434 3.00 -35.87 -2.87
C LEU A 434 2.81 -34.52 -3.57
N LEU A 435 2.20 -34.51 -4.76
CA LEU A 435 1.87 -33.31 -5.53
C LEU A 435 0.88 -32.41 -4.78
N LEU A 436 -0.18 -32.97 -4.19
CA LEU A 436 -1.14 -32.21 -3.39
C LEU A 436 -0.49 -31.56 -2.17
N ARG A 437 0.36 -32.31 -1.45
CA ARG A 437 1.13 -31.77 -0.31
C ARG A 437 2.10 -30.67 -0.76
N TRP A 438 2.70 -30.81 -1.93
CA TRP A 438 3.56 -29.79 -2.52
C TRP A 438 2.78 -28.52 -2.82
N ARG A 439 1.66 -28.60 -3.55
CA ARG A 439 0.80 -27.45 -3.87
C ARG A 439 0.37 -26.71 -2.61
N GLN A 440 -0.04 -27.42 -1.56
CA GLN A 440 -0.37 -26.81 -0.27
C GLN A 440 0.82 -26.06 0.36
N LYS A 441 2.03 -26.65 0.34
CA LYS A 441 3.24 -25.99 0.82
C LYS A 441 3.59 -24.75 -0.01
N GLU A 442 3.50 -24.85 -1.34
CA GLU A 442 3.78 -23.77 -2.27
C GLU A 442 2.82 -22.59 -2.05
N CYS A 443 1.50 -22.86 -1.97
CA CYS A 443 0.50 -21.84 -1.63
C CYS A 443 0.81 -21.18 -0.28
N TRP A 444 1.22 -21.96 0.72
CA TRP A 444 1.61 -21.41 2.03
C TRP A 444 2.83 -20.49 1.93
N PHE A 445 3.88 -20.91 1.22
CA PHE A 445 5.08 -20.08 1.00
C PHE A 445 4.73 -18.78 0.27
N MET A 446 3.95 -18.85 -0.81
CA MET A 446 3.56 -17.66 -1.57
C MET A 446 2.71 -16.71 -0.75
N THR A 447 1.76 -17.23 0.03
CA THR A 447 0.93 -16.41 0.93
C THR A 447 1.78 -15.68 1.96
N GLU A 448 2.75 -16.38 2.57
CA GLU A 448 3.64 -15.78 3.56
C GLU A 448 4.60 -14.76 2.95
N ILE A 449 5.12 -15.02 1.75
CA ILE A 449 5.92 -14.06 0.98
C ILE A 449 5.09 -12.82 0.65
N HIS A 450 3.84 -12.97 0.22
CA HIS A 450 2.92 -11.86 -0.06
C HIS A 450 2.60 -11.05 1.19
N ARG A 451 2.47 -11.70 2.36
CA ARG A 451 2.27 -11.03 3.66
C ARG A 451 3.49 -10.19 4.06
N ILE A 452 4.69 -10.74 3.88
CA ILE A 452 5.93 -10.03 4.19
C ILE A 452 6.15 -8.87 3.20
N ASP A 453 5.93 -9.09 1.91
CA ASP A 453 6.07 -8.04 0.88
C ASP A 453 5.11 -6.86 1.13
N ALA A 454 3.88 -7.13 1.55
CA ALA A 454 2.97 -6.07 1.97
C ALA A 454 3.54 -5.24 3.13
N SER A 455 4.15 -5.91 4.12
CA SER A 455 4.80 -5.23 5.24
C SER A 455 5.99 -4.38 4.76
N VAL A 456 6.77 -4.88 3.80
CA VAL A 456 7.86 -4.14 3.16
C VAL A 456 7.33 -2.93 2.38
N ALA A 457 6.23 -3.07 1.65
CA ALA A 457 5.60 -1.98 0.91
C ALA A 457 5.17 -0.84 1.85
N MET A 458 4.54 -1.19 2.98
CA MET A 458 4.14 -0.24 4.02
C MET A 458 5.32 0.49 4.67
N LEU A 459 6.44 -0.20 4.90
CA LEU A 459 7.59 0.39 5.56
C LEU A 459 8.54 1.13 4.63
N ARG A 460 8.62 0.77 3.34
CA ARG A 460 9.58 1.33 2.39
C ARG A 460 8.95 2.33 1.43
N ASP A 461 7.78 2.01 0.88
CA ASP A 461 7.21 2.73 -0.25
C ASP A 461 6.24 3.84 0.20
N ILE A 462 5.52 3.61 1.30
CA ILE A 462 4.62 4.57 1.98
C ILE A 462 5.37 5.31 3.08
#